data_AF-A0A0D1XSN8-F1
#
_entry.id   AF-A0A0D1XSN8-F1
#
_cell.length_a   1.000
_cell.length_b   1.000
_cell.length_c   1.000
_cell.angle_alpha   90.00
_cell.angle_beta   90.00
_cell.angle_gamma   90.00
#
_symmetry.space_group_name_H-M   'P 1'
#
loop_
_entity.id
_entity.type
_entity.pdbx_description
1 polymer ?
#
loop_
_entity_poly.entity_id
_entity_poly.type
_entity_poly.pdbx_seq_one_letter_code
_entity_poly.pdbx_strand_id
1 'polypeptide(L)'
;MSVHKAITAHSAKQAEYITLYKKLDALREARIESAVEQCKSGNDINVAEINEVTNQINQLAQRYHLPPRKLVTADMVQSLCN
;
A
#
# COMPACT_ATOMS: atom_id res chain seq x y z
N MET A 1 -27.36 29.36 -6.32
CA MET A 1 -26.64 28.15 -5.88
C MET A 1 -25.16 28.35 -6.17
N SER A 2 -24.30 28.30 -5.14
CA SER A 2 -22.92 28.79 -5.24
C SER A 2 -21.95 27.65 -5.56
N VAL A 3 -21.27 27.74 -6.71
CA VAL A 3 -20.22 26.85 -7.22
C VAL A 3 -19.07 26.63 -6.21
N HIS A 4 -18.90 27.55 -5.26
CA HIS A 4 -17.84 27.49 -4.24
C HIS A 4 -17.98 26.30 -3.27
N LYS A 5 -19.19 25.75 -3.03
CA LYS A 5 -19.33 24.57 -2.14
C LYS A 5 -18.91 23.26 -2.81
N ALA A 6 -18.97 23.17 -4.13
CA ALA A 6 -18.63 21.94 -4.86
C ALA A 6 -17.11 21.70 -4.91
N ILE A 7 -16.32 22.78 -4.99
CA ILE A 7 -14.85 22.70 -5.08
C ILE A 7 -14.25 22.27 -3.72
N THR A 8 -14.75 22.81 -2.60
CA THR A 8 -14.23 22.47 -1.27
C THR A 8 -14.41 20.99 -0.93
N ALA A 9 -15.55 20.40 -1.30
CA ALA A 9 -15.81 18.98 -1.07
C ALA A 9 -14.93 18.06 -1.92
N HIS A 10 -14.50 18.52 -3.10
CA HIS A 10 -13.60 17.76 -3.97
C HIS A 10 -12.18 17.71 -3.41
N SER A 11 -11.66 18.85 -2.91
CA SER A 11 -10.32 18.94 -2.33
C SER A 11 -10.17 18.15 -1.02
N ALA A 12 -11.18 18.17 -0.15
CA ALA A 12 -11.16 17.41 1.10
C ALA A 12 -11.10 15.89 0.85
N LYS A 13 -11.87 15.41 -0.14
CA LYS A 13 -11.87 13.99 -0.53
C LYS A 13 -10.53 13.56 -1.11
N GLN A 14 -9.92 14.35 -2.00
CA GLN A 14 -8.58 14.03 -2.52
C GLN A 14 -7.53 13.91 -1.40
N ALA A 15 -7.53 14.83 -0.43
CA ALA A 15 -6.60 14.79 0.69
C ALA A 15 -6.77 13.53 1.56
N GLU A 16 -8.01 13.08 1.75
CA GLU A 16 -8.32 11.86 2.49
C GLU A 16 -7.74 10.61 1.81
N TYR A 17 -7.93 10.46 0.49
CA TYR A 17 -7.39 9.31 -0.25
C TYR A 17 -5.88 9.33 -0.36
N ILE A 18 -5.26 10.51 -0.50
CA ILE A 18 -3.79 10.63 -0.46
C ILE A 18 -3.27 10.19 0.92
N THR A 19 -3.95 10.58 1.99
CA THR A 19 -3.58 10.16 3.35
C THR A 19 -3.72 8.66 3.51
N LEU A 20 -4.81 8.08 3.02
CA LEU A 20 -5.05 6.64 3.09
C LEU A 20 -4.03 5.84 2.26
N TYR A 21 -3.71 6.32 1.05
CA TYR A 21 -2.69 5.74 0.18
C TYR A 21 -1.33 5.71 0.91
N LYS A 22 -0.91 6.84 1.52
CA LYS A 22 0.33 6.91 2.31
C LYS A 22 0.33 5.96 3.51
N LYS A 23 -0.79 5.84 4.22
CA LYS A 23 -0.93 4.91 5.35
C LYS A 23 -0.78 3.46 4.92
N LEU A 24 -1.43 3.07 3.82
CA LEU A 24 -1.31 1.72 3.27
C LEU A 24 0.10 1.44 2.77
N ASP A 25 0.77 2.42 2.16
CA ASP A 25 2.14 2.29 1.70
C ASP A 25 3.11 2.08 2.86
N ALA A 26 2.97 2.84 3.95
CA ALA A 26 3.74 2.64 5.19
C ALA A 26 3.46 1.27 5.83
N LEU A 27 2.19 0.82 5.80
CA LEU A 27 1.82 -0.50 6.32
C LEU A 27 2.41 -1.62 5.45
N ARG A 28 2.46 -1.44 4.14
CA ARG A 28 3.14 -2.36 3.20
C ARG A 28 4.64 -2.44 3.52
N GLU A 29 5.31 -1.31 3.78
CA GLU A 29 6.72 -1.30 4.19
C GLU A 29 6.95 -2.07 5.49
N ALA A 30 6.14 -1.82 6.53
CA ALA A 30 6.24 -2.53 7.80
C ALA A 30 6.05 -4.05 7.63
N ARG A 31 5.12 -4.49 6.77
CA ARG A 31 4.91 -5.92 6.49
C ARG A 31 6.08 -6.54 5.72
N ILE A 32 6.68 -5.81 4.78
CA ILE A 32 7.90 -6.27 4.09
C ILE A 32 9.04 -6.44 5.09
N GLU A 33 9.22 -5.48 6.00
CA GLU A 33 10.24 -5.56 7.04
C GLU A 33 10.04 -6.79 7.93
N SER A 34 8.81 -7.01 8.45
CA SER A 34 8.49 -8.21 9.22
C SER A 34 8.72 -9.51 8.43
N ALA A 35 8.40 -9.53 7.14
CA ALA A 35 8.63 -10.69 6.28
C ALA A 35 10.12 -10.96 6.04
N VAL A 36 10.94 -9.91 5.91
CA VAL A 36 12.40 -10.04 5.82
C VAL A 36 12.99 -10.54 7.15
N GLU A 37 12.50 -10.05 8.29
CA GLU A 37 12.92 -10.54 9.61
C GLU A 37 12.56 -12.01 9.84
N GLN A 38 11.33 -12.41 9.48
CA GLN A 38 10.89 -13.81 9.53
C GLN A 38 11.78 -14.70 8.67
N CYS A 39 12.06 -14.26 7.44
CA CYS A 39 12.94 -14.95 6.51
C CYS A 39 14.36 -15.12 7.06
N LYS A 40 14.95 -14.05 7.61
CA LYS A 40 16.28 -14.10 8.27
C LYS A 40 16.30 -15.01 9.49
N SER A 41 15.17 -15.15 10.17
CA SER A 41 15.00 -16.05 11.31
C SER A 41 14.75 -17.50 10.90
N GLY A 42 14.66 -17.80 9.59
CA GLY A 42 14.38 -19.14 9.06
C GLY A 42 12.90 -19.55 9.13
N ASN A 43 12.00 -18.60 9.37
CA ASN A 43 10.55 -18.83 9.36
C ASN A 43 9.96 -18.66 7.95
N ASP A 44 8.80 -19.26 7.72
CA ASP A 44 8.03 -19.08 6.48
C ASP A 44 7.64 -17.62 6.26
N ILE A 45 7.87 -17.13 5.04
CA ILE A 45 7.58 -15.75 4.67
C ILE A 45 6.13 -15.62 4.27
N ASN A 46 5.35 -14.83 5.00
CA ASN A 46 3.98 -14.53 4.60
C ASN A 46 3.91 -13.29 3.69
N VAL A 47 3.96 -13.52 2.37
CA VAL A 47 3.72 -12.47 1.38
C VAL A 47 2.24 -12.21 1.09
N ALA A 48 1.33 -13.07 1.56
CA ALA A 48 -0.10 -12.90 1.33
C ALA A 48 -0.61 -11.61 1.98
N GLU A 49 -0.16 -11.34 3.21
CA GLU A 49 -0.49 -10.10 3.94
C GLU A 49 0.02 -8.84 3.24
N ILE A 50 1.25 -8.87 2.71
CA ILE A 50 1.82 -7.75 1.95
C ILE A 50 1.00 -7.51 0.67
N ASN A 51 0.60 -8.60 0.01
CA ASN A 51 -0.17 -8.55 -1.23
C ASN A 51 -1.61 -8.10 -1.00
N GLU A 52 -2.21 -8.42 0.14
CA GLU A 52 -3.52 -7.91 0.53
C GLU A 52 -3.51 -6.37 0.63
N VAL A 53 -2.50 -5.82 1.31
CA VAL A 53 -2.31 -4.36 1.44
C VAL A 53 -2.01 -3.74 0.08
N THR A 54 -1.15 -4.39 -0.72
CA THR A 54 -0.83 -3.95 -2.08
C THR A 54 -2.08 -3.92 -2.98
N ASN A 55 -2.98 -4.89 -2.84
CA ASN A 55 -4.25 -4.90 -3.54
C ASN A 55 -5.16 -3.75 -3.11
N GLN A 56 -5.24 -3.44 -1.81
CA GLN A 56 -5.98 -2.27 -1.33
C GLN A 56 -5.41 -0.97 -1.91
N ILE A 57 -4.09 -0.82 -1.96
CA ILE A 57 -3.43 0.31 -2.62
C ILE A 57 -3.80 0.37 -4.09
N ASN A 58 -3.76 -0.75 -4.81
CA ASN A 58 -4.07 -0.81 -6.24
C ASN A 58 -5.53 -0.47 -6.53
N GLN A 59 -6.47 -0.89 -5.68
CA GLN A 59 -7.87 -0.52 -5.78
C GLN A 59 -8.08 0.99 -5.61
N LEU A 60 -7.42 1.60 -4.61
CA LEU A 60 -7.42 3.06 -4.47
C LEU A 60 -6.74 3.75 -5.65
N ALA A 61 -5.63 3.21 -6.11
CA ALA A 61 -4.87 3.78 -7.21
C ALA A 61 -5.67 3.81 -8.50
N GLN A 62 -6.39 2.74 -8.81
CA GLN A 62 -7.30 2.69 -9.94
C GLN A 62 -8.44 3.70 -9.83
N ARG A 63 -9.00 3.89 -8.62
CA ARG A 63 -10.13 4.80 -8.38
C ARG A 63 -9.76 6.28 -8.40
N TYR A 64 -8.53 6.62 -7.99
CA TYR A 64 -8.05 8.00 -7.86
C TYR A 64 -6.92 8.35 -8.83
N HIS A 65 -6.65 7.49 -9.82
CA HIS A 65 -5.56 7.63 -10.79
C HIS A 65 -4.18 7.82 -10.13
N LEU A 66 -3.93 7.15 -9.00
CA LEU A 66 -2.63 7.11 -8.35
C LEU A 66 -1.76 6.00 -8.97
N PRO A 67 -0.43 6.01 -8.76
CA PRO A 67 0.43 4.94 -9.25
C PRO A 67 0.10 3.59 -8.57
N PRO A 68 -0.13 2.51 -9.33
CA PRO A 68 -0.28 1.18 -8.75
C PRO A 68 1.07 0.63 -8.26
N ARG A 69 1.01 -0.28 -7.30
CA ARG A 69 2.15 -1.00 -6.73
C ARG A 69 2.19 -2.45 -7.23
N LYS A 70 3.39 -2.97 -7.45
CA LYS A 70 3.60 -4.38 -7.82
C LYS A 70 3.40 -5.29 -6.60
N LEU A 71 2.78 -6.43 -6.84
CA LEU A 71 2.69 -7.53 -5.87
C LEU A 71 4.10 -8.03 -5.53
N VAL A 72 4.27 -8.43 -4.28
CA VAL A 72 5.52 -8.96 -3.74
C VAL A 72 5.44 -10.48 -3.77
N THR A 73 6.47 -11.14 -4.29
CA THR A 73 6.60 -12.60 -4.26
C THR A 73 7.53 -13.03 -3.14
N ALA A 74 7.41 -14.28 -2.70
CA ALA A 74 8.33 -14.85 -1.69
C ALA A 74 9.79 -14.74 -2.16
N ASP A 75 10.06 -15.00 -3.45
CA ASP A 75 11.38 -14.87 -4.04
C ASP A 75 11.98 -13.47 -3.89
N MET A 76 11.16 -12.41 -4.07
CA MET A 76 11.61 -11.03 -3.88
C MET A 76 12.07 -10.79 -2.44
N VAL A 77 11.35 -11.34 -1.46
CA VAL A 77 11.72 -11.21 -0.04
C VAL A 77 12.94 -12.08 0.27
N GLN A 78 12.98 -13.33 -0.19
CA GLN A 78 14.11 -14.24 -0.01
C GLN A 78 15.42 -13.65 -0.54
N SER A 79 15.37 -12.92 -1.66
CA SER A 79 16.56 -12.23 -2.20
C SER A 79 17.18 -11.22 -1.25
N LEU A 80 16.40 -10.69 -0.29
CA LEU A 80 16.83 -9.73 0.74
C LEU A 80 17.32 -10.39 2.03
N CYS A 81 17.19 -11.71 2.14
CA CYS A 81 17.56 -12.47 3.34
C CYS A 81 18.98 -13.05 3.29
N ASN A 82 19.64 -12.97 2.14
CA ASN A 82 21.02 -13.41 1.94
C ASN A 82 22.03 -12.53 2.70
#